data_AF-A0A9W9VPQ5-F1
#
_entry.id   AF-A0A9W9VPQ5-F1
#
_cell.length_a   1.000
_cell.length_b   1.000
_cell.length_c   1.000
_cell.angle_alpha   90.00
_cell.angle_beta   90.00
_cell.angle_gamma   90.00
#
_symmetry.space_group_name_H-M   'P 1'
#
loop_
_entity.id
_entity.type
_entity.pdbx_description
1 polymer ?
#
loop_
_entity_poly.entity_id
_entity_poly.type
_entity_poly.pdbx_seq_one_letter_code
_entity_poly.pdbx_strand_id
1 'polypeptide(L)'
;MSVSKDDLRAKFASALSNMYRNEVPQYGTLLDLVSDINNRDSKEISDPVQRRMEVERHGAIRLGKPEELATMRRLFALMGMQPVGYYDLTAAGLPVHATCFRSVSPISLSKNPFRVFTSLLRMDMITDEAIRFRAENILSGRKIFTSRCLDLIKELEHQDSYSSEKAKQLLQEALETFRWHKSTAVDSDTYQTFQDAHPLVADIVCFRGPHINHLTPRVRDIEAAQVEMRRRGLCPKDNIEGPPLMKWPILLRQTSFLALEENINFSDGSETNGKHKARFGEIEQRGMALTPKGRRLYDQLMEHFNKRLGDMSSEEKATSEFASNLLHQQFSDFPDNLETICREGLAYFHYHVANPQTAAETRGDIDALIRNGTIGIEPITYEDFLPISAAGIFRSNIGSACAKSQNTGNADKDAFERGLGCHVQNEFQLYEEIQKESLAKCLEELRIMPSAV
;
A
#
# COMPACT_ATOMS: atom_id res chain seq x y z
N MET A 1 -7.09 19.19 -25.50
CA MET A 1 -6.35 17.90 -25.56
C MET A 1 -7.10 16.89 -24.70
N SER A 2 -7.12 15.61 -25.06
CA SER A 2 -7.74 14.57 -24.23
C SER A 2 -6.75 14.07 -23.18
N VAL A 3 -7.25 13.71 -22.00
CA VAL A 3 -6.48 13.21 -20.84
C VAL A 3 -6.91 11.77 -20.59
N SER A 4 -5.96 10.82 -20.61
CA SER A 4 -6.26 9.42 -20.29
C SER A 4 -6.44 9.20 -18.79
N LYS A 5 -7.03 8.06 -18.41
CA LYS A 5 -7.12 7.62 -17.01
C LYS A 5 -5.73 7.54 -16.33
N ASP A 6 -4.72 7.09 -17.06
CA ASP A 6 -3.33 7.03 -16.58
C ASP A 6 -2.75 8.42 -16.30
N ASP A 7 -2.96 9.37 -17.22
CA ASP A 7 -2.50 10.75 -17.05
C ASP A 7 -3.21 11.43 -15.89
N LEU A 8 -4.51 11.16 -15.72
CA LEU A 8 -5.29 11.67 -14.59
C LEU A 8 -4.76 11.11 -13.27
N ARG A 9 -4.47 9.80 -13.20
CA ARG A 9 -3.86 9.16 -12.02
C ARG A 9 -2.51 9.78 -11.68
N ALA A 10 -1.64 9.98 -12.67
CA ALA A 10 -0.33 10.59 -12.46
C ALA A 10 -0.46 12.04 -11.94
N LYS A 11 -1.37 12.83 -12.51
CA LYS A 11 -1.66 14.19 -12.05
C LYS A 11 -2.23 14.21 -10.63
N PHE A 12 -3.13 13.28 -10.31
CA PHE A 12 -3.70 13.14 -8.97
C PHE A 12 -2.61 12.79 -7.94
N ALA A 13 -1.79 11.79 -8.22
CA ALA A 13 -0.69 11.38 -7.34
C ALA A 13 0.30 12.55 -7.08
N SER A 14 0.64 13.31 -8.12
CA SER A 14 1.49 14.49 -7.99
C SER A 14 0.84 15.60 -7.17
N ALA A 15 -0.43 15.92 -7.44
CA ALA A 15 -1.15 16.97 -6.72
C ALA A 15 -1.37 16.60 -5.25
N LEU A 16 -1.68 15.33 -4.96
CA LEU A 16 -1.80 14.80 -3.61
C LEU A 16 -0.45 14.87 -2.87
N SER A 17 0.64 14.51 -3.54
CA SER A 17 1.99 14.64 -2.97
C SER A 17 2.36 16.07 -2.64
N ASN A 18 2.00 17.04 -3.50
CA ASN A 18 2.25 18.45 -3.24
C ASN A 18 1.41 18.97 -2.08
N MET A 19 0.13 18.57 -2.01
CA MET A 19 -0.74 18.90 -0.88
C MET A 19 -0.15 18.34 0.42
N TYR A 20 0.22 17.06 0.44
CA TYR A 20 0.77 16.41 1.63
C TYR A 20 2.13 17.00 2.05
N ARG A 21 3.00 17.38 1.10
CA ARG A 21 4.27 18.09 1.39
C ARG A 21 4.04 19.43 2.07
N ASN A 22 3.00 20.17 1.67
CA ASN A 22 2.65 21.45 2.28
C ASN A 22 2.06 21.28 3.68
N GLU A 23 1.31 20.20 3.90
CA GLU A 23 0.74 19.89 5.22
C GLU A 23 1.77 19.25 6.18
N VAL A 24 2.74 18.49 5.66
CA VAL A 24 3.72 17.71 6.45
C VAL A 24 5.15 17.97 5.90
N PRO A 25 5.87 18.99 6.40
CA PRO A 25 7.19 19.35 5.87
C PRO A 25 8.22 18.20 5.89
N GLN A 26 8.17 17.31 6.88
CA GLN A 26 9.05 16.14 7.00
C GLN A 26 8.90 15.17 5.83
N TYR A 27 7.73 15.13 5.17
CA TYR A 27 7.55 14.36 3.93
C TYR A 27 8.37 14.95 2.78
N GLY A 28 8.57 16.27 2.74
CA GLY A 28 9.49 16.90 1.80
C GLY A 28 10.92 16.42 1.98
N THR A 29 11.42 16.41 3.22
CA THR A 29 12.75 15.87 3.56
C THR A 29 12.89 14.40 3.17
N LEU A 30 11.83 13.60 3.36
CA LEU A 30 11.79 12.20 2.97
C LEU A 30 11.90 12.03 1.45
N LEU A 31 11.18 12.84 0.66
CA LEU A 31 11.27 12.79 -0.80
C LEU A 31 12.68 13.13 -1.29
N ASP A 32 13.30 14.16 -0.73
CA ASP A 32 14.65 14.58 -1.11
C ASP A 32 15.65 13.45 -0.77
N LEU A 33 15.51 12.81 0.39
CA LEU A 33 16.31 11.64 0.79
C LEU A 33 16.14 10.45 -0.16
N VAL A 34 14.91 10.12 -0.53
CA VAL A 34 14.62 9.00 -1.43
C VAL A 34 15.21 9.27 -2.81
N SER A 35 15.07 10.50 -3.30
CA SER A 35 15.68 10.93 -4.56
C SER A 35 17.20 10.77 -4.53
N ASP A 36 17.86 11.21 -3.45
CA ASP A 36 19.31 11.08 -3.32
C ASP A 36 19.74 9.61 -3.36
N ILE A 37 19.09 8.74 -2.57
CA ILE A 37 19.43 7.30 -2.50
C ILE A 37 19.20 6.60 -3.83
N ASN A 38 18.04 6.83 -4.46
CA ASN A 38 17.72 6.19 -5.73
C ASN A 38 18.69 6.59 -6.85
N ASN A 39 19.34 7.76 -6.75
CA ASN A 39 20.24 8.29 -7.77
C ASN A 39 21.75 8.09 -7.49
N ARG A 40 22.15 7.49 -6.35
CA ARG A 40 23.58 7.34 -5.97
C ARG A 40 24.45 6.63 -7.01
N ASP A 41 23.90 5.64 -7.72
CA ASP A 41 24.64 4.81 -8.68
C ASP A 41 24.14 4.96 -10.13
N SER A 42 23.25 5.93 -10.38
CA SER A 42 22.63 6.11 -11.70
C SER A 42 23.62 6.74 -12.68
N LYS A 43 24.16 5.95 -13.61
CA LYS A 43 25.02 6.44 -14.70
C LYS A 43 24.23 7.12 -15.83
N GLU A 44 22.92 6.88 -15.94
CA GLU A 44 22.02 7.57 -16.88
C GLU A 44 20.59 7.72 -16.33
N ILE A 45 19.95 8.87 -16.62
CA ILE A 45 18.54 9.22 -16.27
C ILE A 45 17.53 8.48 -17.20
N SER A 46 18.00 7.67 -18.15
CA SER A 46 17.20 7.04 -19.21
C SER A 46 16.44 5.77 -18.77
N ASP A 47 16.84 5.13 -17.67
CA ASP A 47 16.26 3.87 -17.18
C ASP A 47 14.75 4.02 -16.85
N PRO A 48 13.85 3.29 -17.56
CA PRO A 48 12.42 3.28 -17.27
C PRO A 48 12.07 2.88 -15.83
N VAL A 49 12.84 1.97 -15.21
CA VAL A 49 12.64 1.55 -13.81
C VAL A 49 12.92 2.72 -12.88
N GLN A 50 14.02 3.45 -13.12
CA GLN A 50 14.38 4.63 -12.34
C GLN A 50 13.31 5.73 -12.40
N ARG A 51 12.86 6.07 -13.62
CA ARG A 51 11.79 7.08 -13.80
C ARG A 51 10.49 6.70 -13.11
N ARG A 52 10.14 5.41 -13.14
CA ARG A 52 8.98 4.88 -12.42
C ARG A 52 9.15 5.03 -10.91
N MET A 53 10.32 4.74 -10.36
CA MET A 53 10.58 4.82 -8.92
C MET A 53 10.48 6.24 -8.36
N GLU A 54 10.90 7.27 -9.10
CA GLU A 54 10.82 8.68 -8.66
C GLU A 54 9.38 9.19 -8.45
N VAL A 55 8.43 8.61 -9.18
CA VAL A 55 7.02 8.98 -9.09
C VAL A 55 6.17 7.99 -8.29
N GLU A 56 6.71 6.82 -7.97
CA GLU A 56 6.01 5.75 -7.27
C GLU A 56 5.72 6.12 -5.82
N ARG A 57 4.43 6.08 -5.48
CA ARG A 57 3.90 6.41 -4.17
C ARG A 57 2.69 5.54 -3.87
N HIS A 58 2.42 5.30 -2.60
CA HIS A 58 1.10 4.88 -2.16
C HIS A 58 0.55 5.80 -1.07
N GLY A 59 -0.76 6.01 -1.07
CA GLY A 59 -1.47 6.67 0.04
C GLY A 59 -2.24 5.66 0.88
N ALA A 60 -2.57 6.04 2.11
CA ALA A 60 -3.54 5.30 2.92
C ALA A 60 -4.63 6.23 3.46
N ILE A 61 -5.87 5.76 3.40
CA ILE A 61 -7.07 6.47 3.87
C ILE A 61 -7.98 5.53 4.64
N ARG A 62 -8.86 6.11 5.47
CA ARG A 62 -9.85 5.37 6.24
C ARG A 62 -11.24 5.97 6.07
N LEU A 63 -12.22 5.12 5.80
CA LEU A 63 -13.61 5.48 5.57
C LEU A 63 -14.48 4.94 6.70
N GLY A 64 -15.58 5.65 6.98
CA GLY A 64 -16.49 5.30 8.06
C GLY A 64 -17.74 4.56 7.59
N LYS A 65 -18.11 4.69 6.31
CA LYS A 65 -19.37 4.14 5.78
C LYS A 65 -19.20 3.34 4.49
N PRO A 66 -20.01 2.29 4.28
CA PRO A 66 -20.09 1.58 3.00
C PRO A 66 -20.33 2.50 1.79
N GLU A 67 -21.22 3.50 1.90
CA GLU A 67 -21.54 4.41 0.80
C GLU A 67 -20.34 5.30 0.40
N GLU A 68 -19.47 5.61 1.38
CA GLU A 68 -18.22 6.32 1.13
C GLU A 68 -17.26 5.43 0.33
N LEU A 69 -17.15 4.13 0.69
CA LEU A 69 -16.31 3.16 -0.02
C LEU A 69 -16.79 2.95 -1.46
N ALA A 70 -18.10 2.76 -1.66
CA ALA A 70 -18.68 2.61 -3.00
C ALA A 70 -18.43 3.84 -3.89
N THR A 71 -18.57 5.05 -3.33
CA THR A 71 -18.32 6.30 -4.07
C THR A 71 -16.83 6.48 -4.35
N MET A 72 -15.97 6.15 -3.38
CA MET A 72 -14.52 6.21 -3.52
C MET A 72 -14.04 5.26 -4.64
N ARG A 73 -14.60 4.05 -4.74
CA ARG A 73 -14.36 3.14 -5.87
C ARG A 73 -14.67 3.80 -7.21
N ARG A 74 -15.81 4.48 -7.33
CA ARG A 74 -16.19 5.17 -8.58
C ARG A 74 -15.23 6.29 -8.91
N LEU A 75 -14.81 7.07 -7.92
CA LEU A 75 -13.79 8.12 -8.10
C LEU A 75 -12.46 7.53 -8.59
N PHE A 76 -11.96 6.48 -7.94
CA PHE A 76 -10.72 5.80 -8.33
C PHE A 76 -10.81 5.11 -9.69
N ALA A 77 -11.98 4.64 -10.11
CA ALA A 77 -12.18 4.07 -11.45
C ALA A 77 -11.93 5.10 -12.57
N LEU A 78 -12.21 6.39 -12.34
CA LEU A 78 -11.87 7.47 -13.29
C LEU A 78 -10.35 7.62 -13.48
N MET A 79 -9.57 7.19 -12.50
CA MET A 79 -8.11 7.16 -12.55
C MET A 79 -7.57 5.79 -12.97
N GLY A 80 -8.42 4.89 -13.50
CA GLY A 80 -8.02 3.56 -13.93
C GLY A 80 -7.54 2.67 -12.78
N MET A 81 -8.00 2.94 -11.56
CA MET A 81 -7.67 2.19 -10.36
C MET A 81 -8.85 1.30 -9.97
N GLN A 82 -8.56 0.05 -9.66
CA GLN A 82 -9.52 -0.99 -9.34
C GLN A 82 -9.22 -1.57 -7.95
N PRO A 83 -10.21 -2.08 -7.22
CA PRO A 83 -10.00 -2.68 -5.91
C PRO A 83 -9.34 -4.07 -6.07
N VAL A 84 -8.16 -4.24 -5.48
CA VAL A 84 -7.36 -5.46 -5.53
C VAL A 84 -7.01 -5.90 -4.11
N GLY A 85 -7.20 -7.19 -3.85
CA GLY A 85 -6.97 -7.82 -2.56
C GLY A 85 -8.00 -7.43 -1.50
N TYR A 86 -8.12 -8.30 -0.49
CA TYR A 86 -8.90 -8.06 0.71
C TYR A 86 -7.98 -8.24 1.93
N TYR A 87 -7.95 -7.22 2.78
CA TYR A 87 -7.11 -7.18 3.97
C TYR A 87 -8.01 -7.11 5.20
N ASP A 88 -7.98 -8.16 6.01
CA ASP A 88 -8.67 -8.17 7.29
C ASP A 88 -7.68 -7.81 8.41
N LEU A 89 -7.82 -6.61 8.97
CA LEU A 89 -6.97 -6.14 10.06
C LEU A 89 -7.58 -6.42 11.43
N THR A 90 -8.76 -7.02 11.48
CA THR A 90 -9.43 -7.40 12.73
C THR A 90 -8.71 -8.55 13.43
N ALA A 91 -8.02 -9.41 12.68
CA ALA A 91 -7.08 -10.40 13.20
C ALA A 91 -5.92 -9.77 14.00
N ALA A 92 -5.61 -8.50 13.72
CA ALA A 92 -4.63 -7.72 14.47
C ALA A 92 -5.27 -6.75 15.47
N GLY A 93 -6.55 -6.94 15.81
CA GLY A 93 -7.28 -6.15 16.81
C GLY A 93 -7.65 -4.74 16.36
N LEU A 94 -7.50 -4.42 15.06
CA LEU A 94 -7.90 -3.13 14.49
C LEU A 94 -9.33 -3.26 13.91
N PRO A 95 -10.26 -2.34 14.22
CA PRO A 95 -11.66 -2.47 13.81
C PRO A 95 -11.87 -2.06 12.34
N VAL A 96 -11.04 -2.55 11.42
CA VAL A 96 -11.10 -2.23 9.99
C VAL A 96 -10.78 -3.43 9.11
N HIS A 97 -11.36 -3.40 7.93
CA HIS A 97 -10.98 -4.23 6.78
C HIS A 97 -10.72 -3.31 5.58
N ALA A 98 -9.96 -3.75 4.59
CA ALA A 98 -9.45 -2.88 3.54
C ALA A 98 -9.28 -3.56 2.17
N THR A 99 -9.06 -2.72 1.16
CA THR A 99 -8.60 -3.11 -0.19
C THR A 99 -7.56 -2.11 -0.70
N CYS A 100 -6.83 -2.47 -1.74
CA CYS A 100 -5.94 -1.56 -2.45
C CYS A 100 -6.57 -1.12 -3.77
N PHE A 101 -6.79 0.19 -3.96
CA PHE A 101 -7.11 0.72 -5.27
C PHE A 101 -5.83 0.97 -6.06
N ARG A 102 -5.67 0.28 -7.19
CA ARG A 102 -4.50 0.44 -8.08
C ARG A 102 -4.81 0.07 -9.52
N SER A 103 -3.94 0.45 -10.44
CA SER A 103 -4.02 -0.10 -11.80
C SER A 103 -3.61 -1.58 -11.81
N VAL A 104 -4.16 -2.34 -12.76
CA VAL A 104 -3.89 -3.77 -12.95
C VAL A 104 -3.15 -4.07 -14.25
N SER A 105 -3.11 -3.12 -15.18
CA SER A 105 -2.40 -3.27 -16.45
C SER A 105 -0.90 -2.98 -16.27
N PRO A 106 0.00 -3.85 -16.75
CA PRO A 106 1.45 -3.60 -16.74
C PRO A 106 1.84 -2.27 -17.40
N ILE A 107 1.18 -1.91 -18.51
CA ILE A 107 1.43 -0.67 -19.25
C ILE A 107 1.01 0.55 -18.41
N SER A 108 -0.11 0.45 -17.70
CA SER A 108 -0.58 1.53 -16.83
C SER A 108 0.28 1.68 -15.57
N LEU A 109 0.74 0.55 -15.00
CA LEU A 109 1.65 0.52 -13.85
C LEU A 109 3.03 1.09 -14.20
N SER A 110 3.56 0.82 -15.41
CA SER A 110 4.85 1.36 -15.85
C SER A 110 4.84 2.87 -16.02
N LYS A 111 3.70 3.46 -16.43
CA LYS A 111 3.52 4.92 -16.48
C LYS A 111 3.41 5.55 -15.11
N ASN A 112 2.54 5.01 -14.26
CA ASN A 112 2.33 5.51 -12.91
C ASN A 112 1.69 4.43 -12.01
N PRO A 113 2.45 3.87 -11.05
CA PRO A 113 1.97 2.80 -10.18
C PRO A 113 1.32 3.33 -8.90
N PHE A 114 0.68 4.52 -8.92
CA PHE A 114 0.05 5.07 -7.73
C PHE A 114 -1.06 4.16 -7.19
N ARG A 115 -1.08 3.99 -5.87
CA ARG A 115 -2.03 3.12 -5.16
C ARG A 115 -2.60 3.82 -3.94
N VAL A 116 -3.80 3.43 -3.54
CA VAL A 116 -4.40 3.87 -2.28
C VAL A 116 -4.92 2.68 -1.50
N PHE A 117 -4.34 2.46 -0.31
CA PHE A 117 -4.85 1.51 0.67
C PHE A 117 -6.06 2.14 1.37
N THR A 118 -7.24 1.56 1.16
CA THR A 118 -8.51 2.13 1.64
C THR A 118 -9.13 1.19 2.65
N SER A 119 -9.14 1.62 3.90
CA SER A 119 -9.78 0.90 5.01
C SER A 119 -11.21 1.37 5.21
N LEU A 120 -12.10 0.46 5.62
CA LEU A 120 -13.46 0.73 6.07
C LEU A 120 -13.60 0.31 7.54
N LEU A 121 -14.18 1.20 8.36
CA LEU A 121 -14.50 0.91 9.75
C LEU A 121 -15.54 -0.21 9.88
N ARG A 122 -15.24 -1.19 10.72
CA ARG A 122 -16.17 -2.25 11.15
C ARG A 122 -16.98 -1.77 12.35
N MET A 123 -18.13 -1.18 12.09
CA MET A 123 -19.02 -0.63 13.13
C MET A 123 -19.47 -1.70 14.14
N ASP A 124 -19.60 -2.95 13.68
CA ASP A 124 -19.94 -4.12 14.49
C ASP A 124 -18.86 -4.49 15.53
N MET A 125 -17.61 -4.03 15.35
CA MET A 125 -16.53 -4.25 16.32
C MET A 125 -16.49 -3.22 17.45
N ILE A 126 -17.25 -2.12 17.35
CA ILE A 126 -17.41 -1.18 18.46
C ILE A 126 -18.44 -1.81 19.40
N THR A 127 -18.00 -2.47 20.47
CA THR A 127 -18.87 -3.29 21.34
C THR A 127 -19.84 -2.47 22.19
N ASP A 128 -19.42 -1.28 22.62
CA ASP A 128 -20.27 -0.34 23.36
C ASP A 128 -21.36 0.23 22.43
N GLU A 129 -22.62 -0.08 22.74
CA GLU A 129 -23.76 0.31 21.92
C GLU A 129 -23.98 1.83 21.85
N ALA A 130 -23.69 2.55 22.95
CA ALA A 130 -23.84 4.00 22.98
C ALA A 130 -22.77 4.69 22.11
N ILE A 131 -21.53 4.19 22.16
CA ILE A 131 -20.43 4.66 21.30
C ILE A 131 -20.72 4.33 19.84
N ARG A 132 -21.20 3.11 19.55
CA ARG A 132 -21.58 2.70 18.19
C ARG A 132 -22.68 3.60 17.62
N PHE A 133 -23.76 3.79 18.36
CA PHE A 133 -24.88 4.65 17.95
C PHE A 133 -24.42 6.11 17.73
N ARG A 134 -23.54 6.63 18.59
CA ARG A 134 -22.97 7.97 18.41
C ARG A 134 -22.13 8.07 17.14
N ALA A 135 -21.29 7.06 16.85
CA ALA A 135 -20.48 7.00 15.64
C ALA A 135 -21.34 6.96 14.37
N GLU A 136 -22.38 6.13 14.35
CA GLU A 136 -23.33 6.04 13.25
C GLU A 136 -24.01 7.39 12.98
N ASN A 137 -24.48 8.07 14.02
CA ASN A 137 -25.12 9.38 13.88
C ASN A 137 -24.17 10.43 13.29
N ILE A 138 -22.95 10.54 13.81
CA ILE A 138 -21.95 11.49 13.31
C ILE A 138 -21.62 11.20 11.85
N LEU A 139 -21.35 9.94 11.51
CA LEU A 139 -21.00 9.54 10.16
C LEU A 139 -22.18 9.74 9.20
N SER A 140 -23.42 9.47 9.62
CA SER A 140 -24.61 9.63 8.77
C SER A 140 -24.78 11.07 8.25
N GLY A 141 -24.48 12.06 9.08
CA GLY A 141 -24.59 13.48 8.73
C GLY A 141 -23.43 14.02 7.87
N ARG A 142 -22.29 13.31 7.80
CA ARG A 142 -21.10 13.79 7.09
C ARG A 142 -21.18 13.56 5.58
N LYS A 143 -20.62 14.52 4.84
CA LYS A 143 -20.43 14.47 3.39
C LYS A 143 -18.95 14.72 3.07
N ILE A 144 -18.24 13.69 2.62
CA ILE A 144 -16.80 13.74 2.34
C ILE A 144 -16.45 14.16 0.91
N PHE A 145 -17.43 14.08 0.00
CA PHE A 145 -17.27 14.50 -1.39
C PHE A 145 -18.01 15.80 -1.61
N THR A 146 -17.41 16.73 -2.34
CA THR A 146 -18.09 17.94 -2.78
C THR A 146 -19.21 17.56 -3.76
N SER A 147 -20.28 18.38 -3.83
CA SER A 147 -21.36 18.16 -4.80
C SER A 147 -20.82 18.10 -6.23
N ARG A 148 -19.84 18.95 -6.54
CA ARG A 148 -19.22 18.98 -7.86
C ARG A 148 -18.41 17.71 -8.16
N CYS A 149 -17.70 17.15 -7.18
CA CYS A 149 -17.02 15.86 -7.33
C CYS A 149 -18.02 14.76 -7.72
N LEU A 150 -19.16 14.69 -7.02
CA LEU A 150 -20.20 13.70 -7.30
C LEU A 150 -20.81 13.85 -8.70
N ASP A 151 -21.03 15.08 -9.15
CA ASP A 151 -21.55 15.36 -10.49
C ASP A 151 -20.54 14.95 -11.58
N LEU A 152 -19.25 15.26 -11.37
CA LEU A 152 -18.19 14.88 -12.29
C LEU A 152 -18.01 13.35 -12.36
N ILE A 153 -18.18 12.63 -11.24
CA ILE A 153 -18.15 11.17 -11.24
C ILE A 153 -19.24 10.61 -12.16
N LYS A 154 -20.48 11.08 -12.01
CA LYS A 154 -21.61 10.64 -12.87
C LYS A 154 -21.38 10.97 -14.34
N GLU A 155 -20.82 12.14 -14.62
CA GLU A 155 -20.56 12.59 -16.00
C GLU A 155 -19.47 11.77 -16.70
N LEU A 156 -18.43 11.35 -15.95
CA LEU A 156 -17.20 10.80 -16.52
C LEU A 156 -17.08 9.29 -16.39
N GLU A 157 -17.89 8.60 -15.58
CA GLU A 157 -17.72 7.16 -15.26
C GLU A 157 -17.84 6.21 -16.46
N HIS A 158 -18.49 6.64 -17.53
CA HIS A 158 -18.62 5.87 -18.78
C HIS A 158 -17.63 6.29 -19.87
N GLN A 159 -16.65 7.13 -19.55
CA GLN A 159 -15.65 7.63 -20.50
C GLN A 159 -14.26 7.04 -20.23
N ASP A 160 -13.49 6.82 -21.30
CA ASP A 160 -12.10 6.33 -21.23
C ASP A 160 -11.05 7.44 -21.32
N SER A 161 -11.48 8.65 -21.70
CA SER A 161 -10.63 9.83 -21.71
C SER A 161 -11.47 11.09 -21.49
N TYR A 162 -10.84 12.16 -20.98
CA TYR A 162 -11.54 13.35 -20.50
C TYR A 162 -10.98 14.61 -21.16
N SER A 163 -11.78 15.66 -21.29
CA SER A 163 -11.22 16.96 -21.64
C SER A 163 -10.27 17.46 -20.56
N SER A 164 -9.24 18.22 -20.94
CA SER A 164 -8.30 18.84 -19.99
C SER A 164 -9.01 19.65 -18.89
N GLU A 165 -10.09 20.35 -19.23
CA GLU A 165 -10.86 21.18 -18.30
C GLU A 165 -11.59 20.32 -17.27
N LYS A 166 -12.26 19.25 -17.71
CA LYS A 166 -12.99 18.32 -16.83
C LYS A 166 -12.03 17.55 -15.93
N ALA A 167 -10.91 17.08 -16.47
CA ALA A 167 -9.85 16.46 -15.69
C ALA A 167 -9.32 17.40 -14.59
N LYS A 168 -9.05 18.66 -14.93
CA LYS A 168 -8.58 19.66 -13.94
C LYS A 168 -9.60 19.92 -12.84
N GLN A 169 -10.88 20.07 -13.19
CA GLN A 169 -11.96 20.24 -12.21
C GLN A 169 -12.08 19.02 -11.29
N LEU A 170 -12.06 17.82 -11.87
CA LEU A 170 -12.14 16.57 -11.09
C LEU A 170 -10.98 16.46 -10.09
N LEU A 171 -9.76 16.77 -10.52
CA LEU A 171 -8.59 16.76 -9.63
C LEU A 171 -8.76 17.72 -8.45
N GLN A 172 -9.18 18.95 -8.72
CA GLN A 172 -9.38 19.96 -7.68
C GLN A 172 -10.43 19.51 -6.66
N GLU A 173 -11.57 19.04 -7.14
CA GLU A 173 -12.70 18.62 -6.29
C GLU A 173 -12.42 17.31 -5.54
N ALA A 174 -11.68 16.38 -6.15
CA ALA A 174 -11.27 15.14 -5.51
C ALA A 174 -10.25 15.36 -4.39
N LEU A 175 -9.33 16.32 -4.55
CA LEU A 175 -8.33 16.63 -3.52
C LEU A 175 -8.96 17.16 -2.23
N GLU A 176 -10.08 17.88 -2.30
CA GLU A 176 -10.79 18.36 -1.11
C GLU A 176 -11.27 17.22 -0.21
N THR A 177 -11.53 16.02 -0.76
CA THR A 177 -11.89 14.84 0.04
C THR A 177 -10.77 14.38 0.98
N PHE A 178 -9.51 14.63 0.61
CA PHE A 178 -8.33 14.11 1.31
C PHE A 178 -7.57 15.16 2.12
N ARG A 179 -8.01 16.42 2.06
CA ARG A 179 -7.36 17.55 2.69
C ARG A 179 -7.42 17.43 4.23
N TRP A 180 -6.35 17.89 4.89
CA TRP A 180 -6.41 18.06 6.34
C TRP A 180 -7.42 19.14 6.75
N HIS A 181 -8.25 18.83 7.74
CA HIS A 181 -9.05 19.83 8.41
C HIS A 181 -8.70 19.82 9.90
N LYS A 182 -8.17 20.94 10.40
CA LYS A 182 -7.83 21.10 11.82
C LYS A 182 -9.06 21.03 12.73
N SER A 183 -10.23 21.38 12.20
CA SER A 183 -11.48 21.33 12.95
C SER A 183 -12.13 19.95 12.88
N THR A 184 -12.38 19.35 14.05
CA THR A 184 -13.19 18.14 14.17
C THR A 184 -14.66 18.43 13.82
N ALA A 185 -15.44 17.37 13.67
CA ALA A 185 -16.89 17.40 13.53
C ALA A 185 -17.63 17.32 14.88
N VAL A 186 -16.88 17.22 15.99
CA VAL A 186 -17.41 16.89 17.32
C VAL A 186 -16.76 17.75 18.41
N ASP A 187 -17.43 17.87 19.56
CA ASP A 187 -16.87 18.50 20.76
C ASP A 187 -15.74 17.68 21.40
N SER A 188 -15.03 18.29 22.35
CA SER A 188 -13.87 17.69 23.02
C SER A 188 -14.23 16.40 23.78
N ASP A 189 -15.34 16.39 24.50
CA ASP A 189 -15.78 15.25 25.30
C ASP A 189 -16.14 14.05 24.41
N THR A 190 -16.81 14.31 23.28
CA THR A 190 -17.08 13.30 22.26
C THR A 190 -15.80 12.70 21.70
N TYR A 191 -14.85 13.56 21.33
CA TYR A 191 -13.58 13.13 20.79
C TYR A 191 -12.82 12.27 21.80
N GLN A 192 -12.74 12.69 23.06
CA GLN A 192 -12.08 11.93 24.12
C GLN A 192 -12.75 10.58 24.35
N THR A 193 -14.09 10.52 24.32
CA THR A 193 -14.85 9.26 24.41
C THR A 193 -14.42 8.27 23.31
N PHE A 194 -14.31 8.72 22.05
CA PHE A 194 -13.85 7.86 20.97
C PHE A 194 -12.37 7.51 21.08
N GLN A 195 -11.54 8.45 21.52
CA GLN A 195 -10.11 8.25 21.70
C GLN A 195 -9.84 7.16 22.75
N ASP A 196 -10.58 7.18 23.86
CA ASP A 196 -10.50 6.20 24.93
C ASP A 196 -11.04 4.83 24.51
N ALA A 197 -12.08 4.80 23.68
CA ALA A 197 -12.61 3.57 23.12
C ALA A 197 -11.63 2.93 22.14
N HIS A 198 -11.20 3.68 21.13
CA HIS A 198 -10.17 3.27 20.19
C HIS A 198 -9.67 4.48 19.35
N PRO A 199 -8.38 4.83 19.35
CA PRO A 199 -7.90 6.01 18.63
C PRO A 199 -8.18 6.00 17.12
N LEU A 200 -8.15 4.83 16.47
CA LEU A 200 -8.56 4.68 15.07
C LEU A 200 -10.04 5.02 14.83
N VAL A 201 -10.93 4.72 15.79
CA VAL A 201 -12.34 5.11 15.70
C VAL A 201 -12.48 6.62 15.79
N ALA A 202 -11.75 7.27 16.71
CA ALA A 202 -11.71 8.73 16.80
C ALA A 202 -11.21 9.38 15.49
N ASP A 203 -10.13 8.86 14.91
CA ASP A 203 -9.57 9.30 13.63
C ASP A 203 -10.59 9.24 12.47
N ILE A 204 -11.38 8.17 12.41
CA ILE A 204 -12.37 7.99 11.33
C ILE A 204 -13.63 8.83 11.56
N VAL A 205 -14.15 8.83 12.78
CA VAL A 205 -15.48 9.37 13.11
C VAL A 205 -15.44 10.87 13.39
N CYS A 206 -14.41 11.36 14.08
CA CYS A 206 -14.38 12.74 14.58
C CYS A 206 -13.98 13.77 13.53
N PHE A 207 -13.52 13.36 12.34
CA PHE A 207 -13.05 14.28 11.30
C PHE A 207 -14.00 14.36 10.11
N ARG A 208 -13.94 15.51 9.41
CA ARG A 208 -14.86 15.86 8.32
C ARG A 208 -14.72 15.00 7.07
N GLY A 209 -13.56 14.38 6.87
CA GLY A 209 -13.26 13.55 5.71
C GLY A 209 -12.05 12.64 5.94
N PRO A 210 -11.79 11.73 4.99
CA PRO A 210 -10.70 10.78 5.05
C PRO A 210 -9.38 11.44 4.64
N HIS A 211 -8.80 12.20 5.56
CA HIS A 211 -7.49 12.80 5.35
C HIS A 211 -6.42 11.72 5.07
N ILE A 212 -5.36 12.11 4.38
CA ILE A 212 -4.23 11.20 4.10
C ILE A 212 -3.55 10.83 5.42
N ASN A 213 -3.55 9.54 5.76
CA ASN A 213 -2.87 9.02 6.95
C ASN A 213 -1.35 9.09 6.79
N HIS A 214 -0.89 8.63 5.62
CA HIS A 214 0.48 8.72 5.17
C HIS A 214 0.52 8.68 3.64
N LEU A 215 1.62 9.19 3.09
CA LEU A 215 1.97 9.06 1.69
C LEU A 215 3.42 8.54 1.64
N THR A 216 3.58 7.38 1.02
CA THR A 216 4.79 6.56 1.14
C THR A 216 5.52 6.54 -0.19
N PRO A 217 6.74 7.10 -0.29
CA PRO A 217 7.58 6.99 -1.47
C PRO A 217 8.31 5.64 -1.52
N ARG A 218 8.68 5.21 -2.72
CA ARG A 218 9.50 4.01 -2.93
C ARG A 218 11.00 4.33 -2.93
N VAL A 219 11.75 3.58 -2.14
CA VAL A 219 13.22 3.62 -2.11
C VAL A 219 13.82 2.31 -2.62
N ARG A 220 15.01 2.38 -3.22
CA ARG A 220 15.78 1.22 -3.68
C ARG A 220 16.41 0.44 -2.52
N ASP A 221 16.92 1.16 -1.53
CA ASP A 221 17.62 0.62 -0.36
C ASP A 221 17.05 1.25 0.92
N ILE A 222 16.22 0.48 1.62
CA ILE A 222 15.56 0.91 2.85
C ILE A 222 16.51 0.96 4.05
N GLU A 223 17.61 0.20 4.06
CA GLU A 223 18.62 0.27 5.13
C GLU A 223 19.37 1.59 5.04
N ALA A 224 19.83 1.95 3.84
CA ALA A 224 20.42 3.25 3.57
C ALA A 224 19.46 4.39 3.89
N ALA A 225 18.16 4.20 3.61
CA ALA A 225 17.13 5.18 3.94
C ALA A 225 16.99 5.35 5.46
N GLN A 226 16.95 4.27 6.24
CA GLN A 226 16.83 4.35 7.69
C GLN A 226 18.02 5.09 8.33
N VAL A 227 19.24 4.88 7.84
CA VAL A 227 20.43 5.62 8.26
C VAL A 227 20.31 7.10 7.91
N GLU A 228 19.93 7.41 6.68
CA GLU A 228 19.84 8.79 6.19
C GLU A 228 18.69 9.56 6.84
N MET A 229 17.59 8.88 7.20
CA MET A 229 16.48 9.45 7.95
C MET A 229 16.97 10.00 9.29
N ARG A 230 17.72 9.19 10.06
CA ARG A 230 18.31 9.62 11.33
C ARG A 230 19.25 10.82 11.15
N ARG A 231 20.06 10.83 10.09
CA ARG A 231 20.97 11.96 9.77
C ARG A 231 20.23 13.26 9.45
N ARG A 232 19.06 13.17 8.79
CA ARG A 232 18.22 14.33 8.44
C ARG A 232 17.21 14.71 9.52
N GLY A 233 17.36 14.19 10.74
CA GLY A 233 16.50 14.52 11.87
C GLY A 233 15.10 13.88 11.83
N LEU A 234 14.90 12.89 10.97
CA LEU A 234 13.72 12.02 11.03
C LEU A 234 13.99 10.90 12.04
N CYS A 235 13.00 10.54 12.84
CA CYS A 235 13.11 9.48 13.84
C CYS A 235 12.38 8.21 13.36
N PRO A 236 12.98 7.40 12.46
CA PRO A 236 12.39 6.12 12.07
C PRO A 236 12.32 5.18 13.26
N LYS A 237 11.36 4.26 13.20
CA LYS A 237 11.36 3.09 14.06
C LYS A 237 12.60 2.24 13.77
N ASP A 238 13.12 1.59 14.81
CA ASP A 238 14.30 0.74 14.67
C ASP A 238 14.02 -0.52 13.86
N ASN A 239 12.78 -1.00 13.87
CA ASN A 239 12.39 -2.20 13.13
C ASN A 239 11.94 -1.83 11.71
N ILE A 240 12.43 -2.63 10.75
CA ILE A 240 11.92 -2.67 9.38
C ILE A 240 11.02 -3.89 9.28
N GLU A 241 9.79 -3.66 8.85
CA GLU A 241 8.81 -4.73 8.68
C GLU A 241 8.92 -5.36 7.30
N GLY A 242 8.55 -6.64 7.19
CA GLY A 242 8.69 -7.43 5.97
C GLY A 242 9.82 -8.47 6.08
N PRO A 243 10.26 -9.07 4.96
CA PRO A 243 11.41 -9.98 4.94
C PRO A 243 12.71 -9.24 5.32
N PRO A 244 13.77 -9.97 5.69
CA PRO A 244 15.07 -9.37 5.91
C PRO A 244 15.69 -8.85 4.60
N LEU A 245 16.88 -8.25 4.69
CA LEU A 245 17.61 -7.86 3.50
C LEU A 245 17.97 -9.10 2.65
N MET A 246 17.62 -9.05 1.37
CA MET A 246 17.86 -10.11 0.39
C MET A 246 18.47 -9.50 -0.88
N LYS A 247 19.31 -10.27 -1.58
CA LYS A 247 19.82 -9.91 -2.91
C LYS A 247 18.68 -9.76 -3.92
N TRP A 248 17.66 -10.61 -3.79
CA TRP A 248 16.44 -10.60 -4.59
C TRP A 248 15.24 -10.32 -3.67
N PRO A 249 14.92 -9.04 -3.40
CA PRO A 249 13.85 -8.68 -2.47
C PRO A 249 12.51 -9.29 -2.89
N ILE A 250 11.75 -9.78 -1.91
CA ILE A 250 10.40 -10.31 -2.08
C ILE A 250 9.38 -9.40 -1.39
N LEU A 251 8.15 -9.37 -1.91
CA LEU A 251 7.05 -8.56 -1.38
C LEU A 251 7.47 -7.09 -1.21
N LEU A 252 7.48 -6.58 0.02
CA LEU A 252 7.99 -5.25 0.36
C LEU A 252 8.62 -5.25 1.74
N ARG A 253 9.50 -4.28 1.98
CA ARG A 253 10.03 -3.90 3.29
C ARG A 253 9.60 -2.48 3.58
N GLN A 254 9.24 -2.17 4.81
CA GLN A 254 8.74 -0.84 5.17
C GLN A 254 9.12 -0.42 6.58
N THR A 255 9.23 0.88 6.80
CA THR A 255 9.37 1.47 8.13
C THR A 255 8.65 2.81 8.19
N SER A 256 8.39 3.29 9.40
CA SER A 256 7.63 4.51 9.65
C SER A 256 8.32 5.40 10.68
N PHE A 257 7.93 6.66 10.70
CA PHE A 257 8.37 7.67 11.65
C PHE A 257 7.19 8.58 12.01
N LEU A 258 7.24 9.16 13.21
CA LEU A 258 6.30 10.20 13.58
C LEU A 258 6.65 11.46 12.77
N ALA A 259 5.76 11.87 11.88
CA ALA A 259 6.01 13.03 11.04
C ALA A 259 5.55 14.32 11.74
N LEU A 260 4.31 14.35 12.24
CA LEU A 260 3.75 15.57 12.84
C LEU A 260 2.67 15.24 13.89
N GLU A 261 2.74 15.91 15.04
CA GLU A 261 1.63 16.00 16.00
C GLU A 261 0.85 17.28 15.70
N GLU A 262 -0.44 17.15 15.42
CA GLU A 262 -1.28 18.26 14.98
C GLU A 262 -2.14 18.79 16.12
N ASN A 263 -2.27 20.11 16.18
CA ASN A 263 -3.27 20.76 17.03
C ASN A 263 -4.62 20.72 16.32
N ILE A 264 -5.65 20.24 17.03
CA ILE A 264 -7.03 20.15 16.54
C ILE A 264 -7.94 21.12 17.30
N ASN A 265 -8.94 21.64 16.59
CA ASN A 265 -9.97 22.52 17.13
C ASN A 265 -11.28 21.75 17.21
N PHE A 266 -11.97 21.84 18.34
CA PHE A 266 -13.25 21.16 18.54
C PHE A 266 -14.44 22.00 18.05
N SER A 267 -15.58 21.34 17.75
CA SER A 267 -16.75 22.04 17.21
C SER A 267 -17.44 22.98 18.20
N ASP A 268 -17.20 22.79 19.50
CA ASP A 268 -17.66 23.64 20.60
C ASP A 268 -16.81 24.91 20.78
N GLY A 269 -15.78 25.11 19.95
CA GLY A 269 -14.86 26.24 20.05
C GLY A 269 -13.85 26.12 21.18
N SER A 270 -13.78 24.97 21.87
CA SER A 270 -12.70 24.71 22.81
C SER A 270 -11.38 24.55 22.05
N GLU A 271 -10.46 25.49 22.29
CA GLU A 271 -9.08 25.44 21.81
C GLU A 271 -8.15 24.73 22.81
N THR A 272 -8.70 23.92 23.72
CA THR A 272 -7.96 23.31 24.83
C THR A 272 -6.95 22.26 24.35
N ASN A 273 -5.82 22.70 23.79
CA ASN A 273 -4.63 21.91 23.45
C ASN A 273 -4.93 20.51 22.90
N GLY A 274 -5.97 20.37 22.07
CA GLY A 274 -6.35 19.09 21.48
C GLY A 274 -5.21 18.64 20.58
N LYS A 275 -4.57 17.52 20.92
CA LYS A 275 -3.47 16.95 20.15
C LYS A 275 -3.93 15.68 19.46
N HIS A 276 -3.69 15.61 18.16
CA HIS A 276 -3.96 14.43 17.36
C HIS A 276 -2.69 13.89 16.72
N LYS A 277 -2.38 12.63 17.02
CA LYS A 277 -1.23 11.90 16.48
C LYS A 277 -1.68 10.98 15.35
N ALA A 278 -1.98 11.54 14.18
CA ALA A 278 -2.34 10.73 13.00
C ALA A 278 -1.37 10.81 11.84
N ARG A 279 -0.46 11.79 11.81
CA ARG A 279 0.40 12.00 10.63
C ARG A 279 1.73 11.29 10.82
N PHE A 280 1.84 10.15 10.15
CA PHE A 280 3.06 9.36 10.08
C PHE A 280 3.68 9.50 8.70
N GLY A 281 5.01 9.52 8.68
CA GLY A 281 5.76 9.28 7.47
C GLY A 281 6.06 7.79 7.39
N GLU A 282 6.01 7.26 6.19
CA GLU A 282 6.32 5.87 5.90
C GLU A 282 7.18 5.83 4.64
N ILE A 283 8.02 4.80 4.53
CA ILE A 283 8.89 4.56 3.38
C ILE A 283 8.89 3.06 3.08
N GLU A 284 8.89 2.70 1.79
CA GLU A 284 8.86 1.30 1.37
C GLU A 284 9.93 0.97 0.32
N GLN A 285 10.44 -0.25 0.38
CA GLN A 285 11.21 -0.89 -0.68
C GLN A 285 10.43 -2.08 -1.21
N ARG A 286 10.22 -2.15 -2.52
CA ARG A 286 9.35 -3.14 -3.15
C ARG A 286 10.16 -4.14 -3.95
N GLY A 287 9.94 -5.41 -3.64
CA GLY A 287 10.54 -6.58 -4.28
C GLY A 287 9.57 -7.24 -5.27
N MET A 288 9.75 -8.54 -5.46
CA MET A 288 8.95 -9.33 -6.40
C MET A 288 7.66 -9.87 -5.80
N ALA A 289 6.64 -9.99 -6.65
CA ALA A 289 5.36 -10.62 -6.32
C ALA A 289 5.55 -12.13 -6.15
N LEU A 290 5.05 -12.67 -5.04
CA LEU A 290 5.12 -14.11 -4.75
C LEU A 290 3.91 -14.85 -5.30
N THR A 291 4.13 -16.09 -5.75
CA THR A 291 3.03 -17.03 -6.04
C THR A 291 2.35 -17.47 -4.73
N PRO A 292 1.19 -18.14 -4.77
CA PRO A 292 0.62 -18.75 -3.56
C PRO A 292 1.59 -19.71 -2.85
N LYS A 293 2.48 -20.38 -3.59
CA LYS A 293 3.52 -21.25 -3.01
C LYS A 293 4.58 -20.43 -2.27
N GLY A 294 5.14 -19.41 -2.92
CA GLY A 294 6.14 -18.54 -2.29
C GLY A 294 5.56 -17.77 -1.10
N ARG A 295 4.30 -17.34 -1.20
CA ARG A 295 3.62 -16.65 -0.10
C ARG A 295 3.42 -17.55 1.11
N ARG A 296 3.00 -18.81 0.92
CA ARG A 296 2.92 -19.79 2.02
C ARG A 296 4.27 -20.02 2.70
N LEU A 297 5.35 -20.12 1.92
CA LEU A 297 6.70 -20.25 2.48
C LEU A 297 7.06 -19.00 3.30
N TYR A 298 6.84 -17.80 2.76
CA TYR A 298 7.03 -16.55 3.48
C TYR A 298 6.25 -16.51 4.81
N ASP A 299 4.94 -16.83 4.77
CA ASP A 299 4.08 -16.78 5.95
C ASP A 299 4.54 -17.81 7.01
N GLN A 300 4.96 -19.01 6.61
CA GLN A 300 5.52 -20.03 7.50
C GLN A 300 6.81 -19.56 8.20
N LEU A 301 7.72 -18.95 7.45
CA LEU A 301 8.98 -18.44 8.02
C LEU A 301 8.73 -17.26 8.97
N MET A 302 7.78 -16.37 8.64
CA MET A 302 7.36 -15.30 9.54
C MET A 302 6.67 -15.83 10.80
N GLU A 303 5.83 -16.86 10.70
CA GLU A 303 5.19 -17.50 11.85
C GLU A 303 6.24 -18.14 12.78
N HIS A 304 7.21 -18.87 12.22
CA HIS A 304 8.32 -19.44 12.98
C HIS A 304 9.17 -18.35 13.66
N PHE A 305 9.47 -17.27 12.95
CA PHE A 305 10.16 -16.11 13.50
C PHE A 305 9.40 -15.51 14.68
N ASN A 306 8.11 -15.21 14.50
CA ASN A 306 7.27 -14.61 15.54
C ASN A 306 7.11 -15.52 16.76
N LYS A 307 6.98 -16.84 16.55
CA LYS A 307 6.89 -17.82 17.63
C LYS A 307 8.19 -17.85 18.45
N ARG A 308 9.34 -17.97 17.79
CA ARG A 308 10.64 -17.92 18.47
C ARG A 308 10.83 -16.62 19.23
N LEU A 309 10.50 -15.48 18.62
CA LEU A 309 10.58 -14.19 19.29
C LEU A 309 9.62 -14.11 20.49
N GLY A 310 8.43 -14.71 20.40
CA GLY A 310 7.43 -14.78 21.47
C GLY A 310 7.92 -15.56 22.70
N ASP A 311 8.52 -16.74 22.46
CA ASP A 311 8.99 -17.68 23.49
C ASP A 311 10.21 -17.17 24.30
N MET A 312 10.87 -16.10 23.85
CA MET A 312 12.07 -15.55 24.49
C MET A 312 11.76 -14.57 25.63
N SER A 313 12.68 -14.48 26.60
CA SER A 313 12.57 -13.59 27.75
C SER A 313 12.70 -12.10 27.34
N SER A 314 12.13 -11.20 28.14
CA SER A 314 12.17 -9.74 27.87
C SER A 314 13.59 -9.17 27.84
N GLU A 315 14.56 -9.82 28.49
CA GLU A 315 15.98 -9.45 28.52
C GLU A 315 16.72 -9.86 27.23
N GLU A 316 16.31 -10.95 26.58
CA GLU A 316 16.84 -11.37 25.27
C GLU A 316 16.25 -10.55 24.10
N LYS A 317 15.05 -9.97 24.29
CA LYS A 317 14.38 -9.07 23.34
C LYS A 317 15.03 -7.68 23.23
N ALA A 318 16.11 -7.42 23.96
CA ALA A 318 16.59 -6.08 24.25
C ALA A 318 17.28 -5.33 23.08
N THR A 319 17.62 -5.99 21.97
CA THR A 319 18.25 -5.30 20.82
C THR A 319 17.55 -5.61 19.48
N SER A 320 17.29 -4.55 18.70
CA SER A 320 16.81 -4.64 17.31
C SER A 320 17.73 -5.52 16.43
N GLU A 321 19.04 -5.51 16.73
CA GLU A 321 20.04 -6.32 16.04
C GLU A 321 19.83 -7.83 16.22
N PHE A 322 19.46 -8.29 17.42
CA PHE A 322 19.17 -9.71 17.65
C PHE A 322 17.94 -10.17 16.85
N ALA A 323 16.86 -9.39 16.88
CA ALA A 323 15.65 -9.71 16.12
C ALA A 323 15.93 -9.74 14.61
N SER A 324 16.75 -8.82 14.10
CA SER A 324 17.21 -8.82 12.71
C SER A 324 18.01 -10.09 12.36
N ASN A 325 18.98 -10.47 13.20
CA ASN A 325 19.78 -11.69 12.99
C ASN A 325 18.93 -12.96 13.01
N LEU A 326 17.98 -13.06 13.94
CA LEU A 326 17.05 -14.18 14.00
C LEU A 326 16.15 -14.24 12.76
N LEU A 327 15.68 -13.09 12.27
CA LEU A 327 14.89 -13.00 11.04
C LEU A 327 15.71 -13.48 9.82
N HIS A 328 16.94 -13.00 9.69
CA HIS A 328 17.88 -13.47 8.66
C HIS A 328 18.12 -14.99 8.74
N GLN A 329 18.26 -15.54 9.95
CA GLN A 329 18.41 -16.98 10.14
C GLN A 329 17.15 -17.76 9.73
N GLN A 330 15.95 -17.30 10.07
CA GLN A 330 14.73 -17.99 9.63
C GLN A 330 14.59 -17.95 8.11
N PHE A 331 14.94 -16.84 7.49
CA PHE A 331 14.81 -16.65 6.04
C PHE A 331 15.93 -17.28 5.21
N SER A 332 16.92 -17.94 5.82
CA SER A 332 17.88 -18.74 5.05
C SER A 332 17.21 -19.89 4.28
N ASP A 333 16.03 -20.31 4.72
CA ASP A 333 15.21 -21.33 4.07
C ASP A 333 14.43 -20.79 2.86
N PHE A 334 14.41 -19.46 2.65
CA PHE A 334 13.89 -18.86 1.42
C PHE A 334 15.04 -18.67 0.42
N PRO A 335 14.96 -19.23 -0.81
CA PRO A 335 16.03 -19.09 -1.79
C PRO A 335 16.30 -17.62 -2.17
N ASP A 336 17.55 -17.16 -2.06
CA ASP A 336 17.99 -15.82 -2.49
C ASP A 336 18.77 -15.88 -3.83
N ASN A 337 18.27 -16.69 -4.75
CA ASN A 337 18.84 -16.91 -6.09
C ASN A 337 17.71 -16.89 -7.13
N LEU A 338 17.77 -15.96 -8.08
CA LEU A 338 16.71 -15.70 -9.06
C LEU A 338 16.26 -16.95 -9.83
N GLU A 339 17.20 -17.71 -10.37
CA GLU A 339 16.91 -18.93 -11.14
C GLU A 339 16.21 -19.99 -10.29
N THR A 340 16.64 -20.14 -9.03
CA THR A 340 16.03 -21.08 -8.09
C THR A 340 14.61 -20.64 -7.72
N ILE A 341 14.40 -19.35 -7.44
CA ILE A 341 13.06 -18.78 -7.18
C ILE A 341 12.12 -19.02 -8.36
N CYS A 342 12.59 -18.82 -9.59
CA CYS A 342 11.83 -19.06 -10.82
C CYS A 342 11.50 -20.55 -11.00
N ARG A 343 12.51 -21.42 -10.97
CA ARG A 343 12.37 -22.87 -11.16
C ARG A 343 11.43 -23.50 -10.13
N GLU A 344 11.50 -23.04 -8.87
CA GLU A 344 10.63 -23.53 -7.82
C GLU A 344 9.23 -22.89 -7.81
N GLY A 345 8.96 -21.94 -8.72
CA GLY A 345 7.68 -21.25 -8.84
C GLY A 345 7.30 -20.46 -7.58
N LEU A 346 8.28 -19.81 -6.95
CA LEU A 346 8.07 -19.05 -5.70
C LEU A 346 7.64 -17.60 -5.98
N ALA A 347 8.03 -17.03 -7.11
CA ALA A 347 7.66 -15.68 -7.52
C ALA A 347 7.15 -15.64 -8.95
N TYR A 348 6.55 -14.51 -9.32
CA TYR A 348 6.10 -14.25 -10.67
C TYR A 348 7.17 -13.51 -11.49
N PHE A 349 7.28 -13.88 -12.77
CA PHE A 349 8.30 -13.37 -13.68
C PHE A 349 7.70 -12.88 -15.00
N HIS A 350 8.30 -11.85 -15.56
CA HIS A 350 8.10 -11.41 -16.92
C HIS A 350 9.18 -12.05 -17.80
N TYR A 351 8.75 -12.78 -18.82
CA TYR A 351 9.63 -13.45 -19.79
C TYR A 351 9.83 -12.58 -21.03
N HIS A 352 11.05 -12.52 -21.54
CA HIS A 352 11.37 -11.83 -22.78
C HIS A 352 12.47 -12.59 -23.56
N VAL A 353 12.53 -12.40 -24.88
CA VAL A 353 13.60 -12.97 -25.69
C VAL A 353 14.89 -12.19 -25.46
N ALA A 354 15.90 -12.84 -24.89
CA ALA A 354 17.21 -12.24 -24.62
C ALA A 354 18.20 -12.52 -25.77
N ASN A 355 18.29 -13.77 -26.22
CA ASN A 355 19.13 -14.16 -27.35
C ASN A 355 18.40 -15.16 -28.27
N PRO A 356 17.85 -14.71 -29.41
CA PRO A 356 17.07 -15.59 -30.29
C PRO A 356 17.92 -16.64 -31.02
N GLN A 357 19.25 -16.49 -31.10
CA GLN A 357 20.11 -17.39 -31.87
C GLN A 357 20.30 -18.76 -31.21
N THR A 358 20.15 -18.84 -29.88
CA THR A 358 20.29 -20.06 -29.08
C THR A 358 19.03 -20.92 -29.07
N ALA A 359 17.93 -20.45 -29.65
CA ALA A 359 16.66 -21.17 -29.71
C ALA A 359 16.68 -22.42 -30.60
N ALA A 360 17.58 -22.48 -31.59
CA ALA A 360 17.66 -23.59 -32.55
C ALA A 360 18.08 -24.93 -31.92
N GLU A 361 18.77 -24.88 -30.76
CA GLU A 361 19.39 -26.04 -30.12
C GLU A 361 18.52 -26.68 -29.03
N THR A 362 17.50 -25.97 -28.54
CA THR A 362 16.72 -26.36 -27.36
C THR A 362 15.23 -26.30 -27.66
N ARG A 363 14.58 -27.45 -27.89
CA ARG A 363 13.13 -27.49 -28.14
C ARG A 363 12.35 -27.78 -26.85
N GLY A 364 11.52 -26.82 -26.44
CA GLY A 364 10.34 -27.06 -25.60
C GLY A 364 10.51 -27.06 -24.07
N ASP A 365 11.74 -27.03 -23.53
CA ASP A 365 11.99 -26.87 -22.08
C ASP A 365 12.31 -25.41 -21.74
N ILE A 366 11.37 -24.73 -21.08
CA ILE A 366 11.51 -23.32 -20.66
C ILE A 366 12.72 -23.16 -19.73
N ASP A 367 12.96 -24.09 -18.82
CA ASP A 367 14.08 -23.97 -17.88
C ASP A 367 15.43 -24.09 -18.62
N ALA A 368 15.50 -24.93 -19.66
CA ALA A 368 16.69 -25.01 -20.51
C ALA A 368 16.89 -23.73 -21.34
N LEU A 369 15.81 -23.13 -21.83
CA LEU A 369 15.84 -21.86 -22.57
C LEU A 369 16.23 -20.66 -21.68
N ILE A 370 15.94 -20.71 -20.39
CA ILE A 370 16.42 -19.71 -19.43
C ILE A 370 17.91 -19.94 -19.16
N ARG A 371 18.32 -21.19 -18.84
CA ARG A 371 19.73 -21.54 -18.53
C ARG A 371 20.71 -21.24 -19.66
N ASN A 372 20.28 -21.41 -20.92
CA ASN A 372 21.12 -21.12 -22.08
C ASN A 372 21.07 -19.65 -22.54
N GLY A 373 20.30 -18.79 -21.85
CA GLY A 373 20.19 -17.36 -22.12
C GLY A 373 19.29 -17.01 -23.31
N THR A 374 18.52 -17.94 -23.85
CA THR A 374 17.53 -17.65 -24.91
C THR A 374 16.41 -16.76 -24.36
N ILE A 375 15.88 -17.12 -23.19
CA ILE A 375 14.82 -16.41 -22.49
C ILE A 375 15.42 -15.69 -21.28
N GLY A 376 15.22 -14.38 -21.21
CA GLY A 376 15.49 -13.58 -20.03
C GLY A 376 14.28 -13.58 -19.08
N ILE A 377 14.56 -13.50 -17.78
CA ILE A 377 13.54 -13.39 -16.73
C ILE A 377 13.73 -12.11 -15.94
N GLU A 378 12.64 -11.39 -15.71
CA GLU A 378 12.59 -10.20 -14.86
C GLU A 378 11.52 -10.39 -13.78
N PRO A 379 11.82 -10.21 -12.49
CA PRO A 379 10.80 -10.31 -11.45
C PRO A 379 9.66 -9.30 -11.66
N ILE A 380 8.42 -9.76 -11.56
CA ILE A 380 7.27 -8.86 -11.54
C ILE A 380 7.25 -8.17 -10.17
N THR A 381 7.27 -6.84 -10.16
CA THR A 381 7.23 -6.05 -8.91
C THR A 381 5.93 -6.32 -8.15
N TYR A 382 6.03 -6.51 -6.84
CA TYR A 382 4.87 -6.64 -5.96
C TYR A 382 4.14 -5.30 -5.86
N GLU A 383 2.90 -5.24 -6.36
CA GLU A 383 2.04 -4.05 -6.39
C GLU A 383 1.08 -3.94 -5.21
N ASP A 384 1.06 -4.90 -4.30
CA ASP A 384 0.09 -4.95 -3.20
C ASP A 384 0.75 -4.64 -1.85
N PHE A 385 0.08 -5.00 -0.75
CA PHE A 385 0.50 -4.69 0.62
C PHE A 385 0.69 -5.95 1.47
N LEU A 386 1.40 -5.82 2.58
CA LEU A 386 1.53 -6.89 3.57
C LEU A 386 0.38 -6.78 4.60
N PRO A 387 -0.49 -7.80 4.74
CA PRO A 387 -1.65 -7.74 5.65
C PRO A 387 -1.26 -7.53 7.13
N ILE A 388 -0.27 -8.27 7.62
CA ILE A 388 0.15 -8.24 9.04
C ILE A 388 1.02 -7.02 9.33
N SER A 389 1.85 -6.60 8.37
CA SER A 389 2.75 -5.47 8.56
C SER A 389 2.01 -4.12 8.57
N ALA A 390 0.96 -3.96 7.76
CA ALA A 390 0.10 -2.79 7.88
C ALA A 390 -0.42 -2.65 9.33
N ALA A 391 -0.82 -3.75 9.96
CA ALA A 391 -1.28 -3.75 11.34
C ALA A 391 -0.18 -3.48 12.39
N GLY A 392 1.05 -3.94 12.17
CA GLY A 392 2.22 -3.62 12.99
C GLY A 392 2.51 -2.12 13.01
N ILE A 393 2.51 -1.50 11.81
CA ILE A 393 2.61 -0.04 11.65
C ILE A 393 1.42 0.66 12.32
N PHE A 394 0.19 0.18 12.12
CA PHE A 394 -1.00 0.79 12.74
C PHE A 394 -0.94 0.75 14.27
N ARG A 395 -0.61 -0.40 14.88
CA ARG A 395 -0.47 -0.54 16.34
C ARG A 395 0.60 0.40 16.89
N SER A 396 1.74 0.46 16.23
CA SER A 396 2.86 1.29 16.68
C SER A 396 2.64 2.79 16.43
N ASN A 397 1.83 3.15 15.44
CA ASN A 397 1.40 4.54 15.20
C ASN A 397 0.35 5.00 16.22
N ILE A 398 -0.55 4.11 16.63
CA ILE A 398 -1.66 4.42 17.54
C ILE A 398 -1.24 4.30 19.02
N GLY A 399 -0.12 3.61 19.32
CA GLY A 399 0.41 3.38 20.66
C GLY A 399 0.03 2.03 21.24
N SER A 400 0.84 1.53 22.19
CA SER A 400 0.72 0.18 22.78
C SER A 400 -0.58 -0.11 23.56
N ALA A 401 -1.42 0.90 23.78
CA ALA A 401 -2.73 0.76 24.43
C ALA A 401 -3.70 -0.13 23.63
N CYS A 402 -3.47 -0.31 22.32
CA CYS A 402 -4.26 -1.16 21.44
C CYS A 402 -4.12 -2.68 21.73
N ALA A 403 -3.16 -3.09 22.56
CA ALA A 403 -2.96 -4.49 22.94
C ALA A 403 -4.09 -5.08 23.83
N LYS A 404 -5.06 -4.25 24.26
CA LYS A 404 -6.17 -4.67 25.13
C LYS A 404 -7.44 -5.11 24.38
N SER A 405 -7.53 -4.89 23.07
CA SER A 405 -8.67 -5.37 22.27
C SER A 405 -8.52 -6.87 21.99
N GLN A 406 -9.14 -7.70 22.84
CA GLN A 406 -9.16 -9.17 22.69
C GLN A 406 -10.21 -9.67 21.68
N ASN A 407 -10.94 -8.78 21.01
CA ASN A 407 -11.92 -9.17 19.98
C ASN A 407 -11.24 -9.28 18.62
N THR A 408 -10.70 -10.46 18.32
CA THR A 408 -10.38 -10.85 16.95
C THR A 408 -11.69 -11.06 16.20
N GLY A 409 -12.02 -10.17 15.27
CA GLY A 409 -13.16 -10.34 14.37
C GLY A 409 -12.92 -11.47 13.38
N ASN A 410 -14.00 -12.00 12.80
CA ASN A 410 -13.90 -12.88 11.63
C ASN A 410 -13.85 -12.04 10.36
N ALA A 411 -13.10 -12.55 9.37
CA ALA A 411 -13.09 -12.00 8.03
C ALA A 411 -14.51 -11.97 7.47
N ASP A 412 -14.97 -10.77 7.10
CA ASP A 412 -16.28 -10.56 6.46
C ASP A 412 -16.06 -9.89 5.10
N LYS A 413 -15.45 -10.66 4.20
CA LYS A 413 -15.18 -10.24 2.82
C LYS A 413 -16.48 -9.93 2.09
N ASP A 414 -17.53 -10.72 2.33
CA ASP A 414 -18.82 -10.53 1.67
C ASP A 414 -19.47 -9.20 2.08
N ALA A 415 -19.44 -8.82 3.36
CA ALA A 415 -19.92 -7.50 3.79
C ALA A 415 -19.08 -6.37 3.19
N PHE A 416 -17.76 -6.55 3.13
CA PHE A 416 -16.88 -5.57 2.49
C PHE A 416 -17.23 -5.37 1.02
N GLU A 417 -17.39 -6.45 0.25
CA GLU A 417 -17.71 -6.41 -1.17
C GLU A 417 -19.12 -5.86 -1.43
N ARG A 418 -20.09 -6.14 -0.54
CA ARG A 418 -21.41 -5.47 -0.57
C ARG A 418 -21.28 -3.96 -0.39
N GLY A 419 -20.48 -3.51 0.58
CA GLY A 419 -20.24 -2.08 0.81
C GLY A 419 -19.44 -1.42 -0.31
N LEU A 420 -18.50 -2.14 -0.91
CA LEU A 420 -17.73 -1.71 -2.07
C LEU A 420 -18.62 -1.62 -3.33
N GLY A 421 -19.62 -2.49 -3.45
CA GLY A 421 -20.51 -2.62 -4.60
C GLY A 421 -19.94 -3.44 -5.75
N CYS A 422 -18.85 -4.17 -5.54
CA CYS A 422 -18.28 -5.16 -6.47
C CYS A 422 -17.34 -6.11 -5.72
N HIS A 423 -16.96 -7.20 -6.36
CA HIS A 423 -15.89 -8.07 -5.85
C HIS A 423 -14.52 -7.37 -5.95
N VAL A 424 -13.64 -7.66 -4.99
CA VAL A 424 -12.22 -7.29 -5.11
C VAL A 424 -11.53 -8.29 -6.05
N GLN A 425 -10.56 -7.80 -6.82
CA GLN A 425 -9.75 -8.67 -7.68
C GLN A 425 -8.74 -9.47 -6.86
N ASN A 426 -8.44 -10.67 -7.32
CA ASN A 426 -7.41 -11.52 -6.75
C ASN A 426 -6.04 -11.15 -7.33
N GLU A 427 -5.14 -10.65 -6.48
CA GLU A 427 -3.81 -10.25 -6.86
C GLU A 427 -2.98 -11.39 -7.50
N PHE A 428 -3.12 -12.62 -7.02
CA PHE A 428 -2.39 -13.77 -7.56
C PHE A 428 -2.81 -14.07 -9.00
N GLN A 429 -4.10 -13.92 -9.31
CA GLN A 429 -4.59 -14.12 -10.67
C GLN A 429 -4.03 -13.06 -11.62
N LEU A 430 -4.02 -11.79 -11.18
CA LEU A 430 -3.45 -10.70 -11.97
C LEU A 430 -1.96 -10.91 -12.29
N TYR A 431 -1.15 -11.31 -11.31
CA TYR A 431 0.27 -11.59 -11.57
C TYR A 431 0.46 -12.83 -12.45
N GLU A 432 -0.37 -13.86 -12.27
CA GLU A 432 -0.31 -15.08 -13.08
C GLU A 432 -0.66 -14.79 -14.54
N GLU A 433 -1.66 -13.95 -14.80
CA GLU A 433 -2.03 -13.49 -16.14
C GLU A 433 -0.87 -12.73 -16.81
N ILE A 434 -0.24 -11.78 -16.11
CA ILE A 434 0.93 -11.03 -16.61
C ILE A 434 2.06 -11.99 -16.99
N GLN A 435 2.35 -12.96 -16.11
CA GLN A 435 3.38 -13.96 -16.36
C GLN A 435 3.04 -14.80 -17.61
N LYS A 436 1.82 -15.34 -17.69
CA LYS A 436 1.36 -16.18 -18.81
C LYS A 436 1.39 -15.43 -20.13
N GLU A 437 0.94 -14.19 -20.16
CA GLU A 437 0.97 -13.34 -21.36
C GLU A 437 2.40 -13.07 -21.84
N SER A 438 3.32 -12.75 -20.92
CA SER A 438 4.71 -12.51 -21.28
C SER A 438 5.39 -13.77 -21.84
N LEU A 439 5.13 -14.93 -21.22
CA LEU A 439 5.64 -16.21 -21.70
C LEU A 439 5.07 -16.57 -23.07
N ALA A 440 3.76 -16.41 -23.28
CA ALA A 440 3.11 -16.70 -24.55
C ALA A 440 3.70 -15.86 -25.70
N LYS A 441 3.88 -14.55 -25.47
CA LYS A 441 4.53 -13.64 -26.45
C LYS A 441 5.97 -14.06 -26.74
N CYS A 442 6.73 -14.39 -25.69
CA CYS A 442 8.11 -14.84 -25.83
C CYS A 442 8.23 -16.13 -26.65
N LEU A 443 7.34 -17.12 -26.42
CA LEU A 443 7.32 -18.37 -27.19
C LEU A 443 6.88 -18.16 -28.65
N GLU A 444 5.92 -17.26 -28.88
CA GLU A 444 5.48 -16.86 -30.23
C GLU A 444 6.63 -16.22 -31.03
N GLU A 445 7.37 -15.29 -30.41
CA GLU A 445 8.55 -14.66 -31.02
C GLU A 445 9.64 -15.68 -31.38
N LEU A 446 9.86 -16.68 -30.51
CA LEU A 446 10.81 -17.77 -30.76
C LEU A 446 10.28 -18.84 -31.73
N ARG A 447 9.01 -18.76 -32.15
CA ARG A 447 8.32 -19.76 -32.99
C ARG A 447 8.34 -21.16 -32.37
N ILE A 448 8.32 -21.24 -31.04
CA ILE A 448 8.27 -22.49 -30.29
C ILE A 448 6.80 -22.76 -29.99
N MET A 449 6.24 -23.81 -30.59
CA MET A 449 4.88 -24.25 -30.24
C MET A 449 4.87 -24.68 -28.76
N PRO A 450 3.92 -24.21 -27.94
CA PRO A 450 3.79 -24.72 -26.58
C PRO A 450 3.56 -26.23 -26.66
N SER A 451 4.39 -27.00 -25.97
CA SER A 451 4.15 -28.42 -25.76
C SER A 451 2.77 -28.55 -25.11
N ALA A 452 1.86 -29.30 -25.74
CA ALA A 452 0.56 -29.59 -25.14
C ALA A 452 0.79 -30.19 -23.75
N VAL A 453 0.33 -29.49 -22.72
CA VAL A 453 0.33 -29.96 -21.33
C VAL A 453 -0.71 -31.06 -21.18
#